data_AF-A0A191ZJ47-F1
#
_entry.id   AF-A0A191ZJ47-F1
#
_cell.length_a   1.000
_cell.length_b   1.000
_cell.length_c   1.000
_cell.angle_alpha   90.00
_cell.angle_beta   90.00
_cell.angle_gamma   90.00
#
_symmetry.space_group_name_H-M   'P 1'
#
loop_
_entity.id
_entity.type
_entity.pdbx_description
1 polymer ?
#
loop_
_entity_poly.entity_id
_entity_poly.type
_entity_poly.pdbx_seq_one_letter_code
_entity_poly.pdbx_strand_id
1 'polypeptide(L)'
;MQLTISGTEYSGAVTAEAIEGAIRGLADQEEGFVILSLSTQTYVQVAGTPQDGYVLEYRDGTPDQHYSCENPNLTEDEVIGVFLHFFAQDDEWKQCVPWTSTWAANWMDRDENGAAQGSSGGMGRAAIVIAVLIALAVVAWLVVKG
;
A
#
# COMPACT_ATOMS: atom_id res chain seq x y z
N MET A 1 -0.05 12.80 -12.27
CA MET A 1 -0.61 11.79 -11.36
C MET A 1 -0.95 10.57 -12.19
N GLN A 2 -0.65 9.36 -11.70
CA GLN A 2 -0.85 8.10 -12.41
C GLN A 2 -1.58 7.11 -11.50
N LEU A 3 -2.62 6.48 -12.04
CA LEU A 3 -3.34 5.38 -11.41
C LEU A 3 -2.85 4.06 -12.02
N THR A 4 -2.50 3.09 -11.18
CA THR A 4 -2.07 1.75 -11.61
C THR A 4 -2.96 0.72 -10.92
N ILE A 5 -3.50 -0.22 -11.69
CA ILE A 5 -4.40 -1.27 -11.22
C ILE A 5 -3.74 -2.62 -11.54
N SER A 6 -3.35 -3.36 -10.51
CA SER A 6 -2.73 -4.69 -10.61
C SER A 6 -1.56 -4.71 -11.61
N GLY A 7 -0.71 -3.69 -11.54
CA GLY A 7 0.47 -3.52 -12.39
C GLY A 7 0.22 -2.92 -13.78
N THR A 8 -1.03 -2.66 -14.14
CA THR A 8 -1.39 -2.01 -15.41
C THR A 8 -1.66 -0.52 -15.20
N GLU A 9 -1.00 0.32 -15.98
CA GLU A 9 -1.29 1.76 -15.99
C GLU A 9 -2.69 2.01 -16.54
N TYR A 10 -3.47 2.77 -15.78
CA TYR A 10 -4.76 3.26 -16.26
C TYR A 10 -4.52 4.30 -17.36
N SER A 11 -5.11 4.08 -18.54
CA SER A 11 -4.90 4.90 -19.73
C SER A 11 -5.85 6.09 -19.86
N GLY A 12 -6.90 6.14 -19.04
CA GLY A 12 -7.86 7.24 -19.01
C GLY A 12 -7.38 8.42 -18.16
N ALA A 13 -8.18 9.49 -18.15
CA ALA A 13 -7.98 10.57 -17.17
C ALA A 13 -8.23 10.04 -15.76
N VAL A 14 -7.31 10.31 -14.83
CA VAL A 14 -7.51 9.97 -13.42
C VAL A 14 -8.58 10.90 -12.85
N THR A 15 -9.73 10.34 -12.49
CA THR A 15 -10.83 11.04 -11.83
C THR A 15 -11.20 10.35 -10.51
N ALA A 16 -11.98 11.00 -9.67
CA ALA A 16 -12.50 10.41 -8.44
C ALA A 16 -13.26 9.10 -8.71
N GLU A 17 -14.09 9.08 -9.75
CA GLU A 17 -14.86 7.91 -10.15
C GLU A 17 -13.97 6.75 -10.62
N ALA A 18 -12.86 7.06 -11.32
CA ALA A 18 -11.90 6.05 -11.75
C ALA A 18 -11.16 5.42 -10.55
N ILE A 19 -10.80 6.23 -9.56
CA ILE A 19 -10.16 5.79 -8.31
C ILE A 19 -11.11 4.90 -7.52
N GLU A 20 -12.33 5.37 -7.29
CA GLU A 20 -13.37 4.61 -6.59
C GLU A 20 -13.66 3.27 -7.28
N GLY A 21 -13.83 3.29 -8.60
CA GLY A 21 -14.07 2.08 -9.39
C GLY A 21 -12.90 1.09 -9.30
N ALA A 22 -11.66 1.58 -9.29
CA ALA A 22 -10.48 0.73 -9.15
C ALA A 22 -10.42 0.04 -7.78
N ILE A 23 -10.71 0.77 -6.70
CA ILE A 23 -10.68 0.22 -5.33
C ILE A 23 -11.81 -0.79 -5.14
N ARG A 24 -13.04 -0.47 -5.57
CA ARG A 24 -14.18 -1.39 -5.49
C ARG A 24 -13.96 -2.65 -6.32
N GLY A 25 -13.25 -2.53 -7.44
CA GLY A 25 -12.88 -3.66 -8.30
C GLY A 25 -11.83 -4.62 -7.71
N LEU A 26 -11.26 -4.31 -6.54
CA LEU A 26 -10.33 -5.23 -5.86
C LEU A 26 -11.03 -6.47 -5.31
N ALA A 27 -12.30 -6.38 -4.92
CA ALA A 27 -13.05 -7.52 -4.39
C ALA A 27 -13.16 -8.69 -5.40
N ASP A 28 -13.01 -8.40 -6.70
CA ASP A 28 -13.06 -9.39 -7.77
C ASP A 28 -11.67 -9.95 -8.15
N GLN A 29 -10.61 -9.58 -7.42
CA GLN A 29 -9.22 -9.93 -7.75
C GLN A 29 -8.47 -10.50 -6.53
N GLU A 30 -8.13 -11.79 -6.56
CA GLU A 30 -7.45 -12.48 -5.45
C GLU A 30 -6.10 -11.85 -5.05
N GLU A 31 -5.39 -11.21 -5.98
CA GLU A 31 -4.09 -10.55 -5.75
C GLU A 31 -4.09 -9.09 -6.25
N GLY A 32 -5.26 -8.46 -6.26
CA GLY A 32 -5.43 -7.10 -6.77
C GLY A 32 -4.72 -6.05 -5.90
N PHE A 33 -4.20 -5.01 -6.55
CA PHE A 33 -3.74 -3.81 -5.86
C PHE A 33 -3.99 -2.56 -6.69
N VAL A 34 -4.13 -1.42 -6.02
CA VAL A 34 -4.27 -0.10 -6.65
C VAL A 34 -3.18 0.82 -6.12
N ILE A 35 -2.51 1.55 -7.02
CA ILE A 35 -1.53 2.59 -6.69
C ILE A 35 -1.96 3.90 -7.31
N LEU A 36 -2.00 4.96 -6.51
CA LEU A 36 -2.14 6.33 -6.99
C LEU A 36 -0.85 7.09 -6.70
N SER A 37 -0.18 7.56 -7.74
CA SER A 37 1.17 8.14 -7.64
C SER A 37 1.22 9.57 -8.17
N LEU A 38 1.93 10.43 -7.42
CA LEU A 38 2.34 11.77 -7.86
C LEU A 38 3.70 11.70 -8.57
N SER A 39 4.59 10.84 -8.07
CA SER A 39 5.90 10.56 -8.61
C SER A 39 6.29 9.11 -8.30
N THR A 40 7.43 8.65 -8.83
CA THR A 40 7.96 7.31 -8.55
C THR A 40 8.17 7.02 -7.06
N GLN A 41 8.40 8.04 -6.23
CA GLN A 41 8.62 7.86 -4.80
C GLN A 41 7.53 8.51 -3.92
N THR A 42 6.46 9.05 -4.51
CA THR A 42 5.36 9.66 -3.77
C THR A 42 4.05 9.05 -4.24
N TYR A 43 3.50 8.14 -3.45
CA TYR A 43 2.31 7.36 -3.81
C TYR A 43 1.55 6.86 -2.57
N VAL A 44 0.27 6.58 -2.76
CA VAL A 44 -0.55 5.74 -1.87
C VAL A 44 -0.90 4.45 -2.61
N GLN A 45 -0.91 3.32 -1.90
CA GLN A 45 -1.27 2.03 -2.45
C GLN A 45 -2.16 1.24 -1.51
N VAL A 46 -3.03 0.41 -2.06
CA VAL A 46 -3.84 -0.55 -1.30
C VAL A 46 -3.82 -1.91 -2.00
N ALA A 47 -3.78 -2.96 -1.20
CA ALA A 47 -3.99 -4.33 -1.63
C ALA A 47 -4.96 -5.04 -0.68
N GLY A 48 -5.57 -6.14 -1.15
CA GLY A 48 -6.52 -6.93 -0.38
C GLY A 48 -7.97 -6.69 -0.76
N THR A 49 -8.87 -7.31 0.00
CA THR A 49 -10.31 -7.38 -0.30
C THR A 49 -11.13 -7.06 0.96
N PRO A 50 -12.43 -6.74 0.85
CA PRO A 50 -13.30 -6.60 2.01
C PRO A 50 -13.36 -7.86 2.90
N GLN A 51 -13.13 -9.05 2.32
CA GLN A 51 -13.19 -10.33 3.01
C GLN A 51 -11.91 -10.64 3.78
N ASP A 52 -10.75 -10.33 3.19
CA ASP A 52 -9.43 -10.65 3.75
C ASP A 52 -8.81 -9.47 4.52
N GLY A 53 -9.40 -8.29 4.38
CA GLY A 53 -8.90 -7.02 4.92
C GLY A 53 -8.02 -6.28 3.92
N TYR A 54 -7.90 -4.97 4.13
CA TYR A 54 -7.05 -4.10 3.31
C TYR A 54 -5.70 -3.85 3.98
N VAL A 55 -4.64 -3.86 3.18
CA VAL A 55 -3.33 -3.33 3.53
C VAL A 55 -3.14 -2.03 2.76
N LEU A 56 -3.14 -0.92 3.48
CA LEU A 56 -2.98 0.43 2.94
C LEU A 56 -1.60 0.98 3.32
N GLU A 57 -0.85 1.47 2.34
CA GLU A 57 0.51 1.96 2.52
C GLU A 57 0.72 3.25 1.71
N TYR A 58 1.68 4.08 2.14
CA TYR A 58 2.13 5.21 1.33
C TYR A 58 3.63 5.41 1.44
N ARG A 59 4.21 6.00 0.38
CA ARG A 59 5.57 6.52 0.38
C ARG A 59 5.58 8.01 0.11
N ASP A 60 6.45 8.73 0.79
CA ASP A 60 6.59 10.18 0.67
C ASP A 60 8.06 10.59 0.39
N GLY A 61 8.50 10.37 -0.85
CA GLY A 61 9.77 10.88 -1.39
C GLY A 61 10.97 9.93 -1.28
N THR A 62 11.20 9.31 -0.12
CA THR A 62 12.34 8.39 0.08
C THR A 62 11.92 7.00 0.56
N PRO A 63 12.75 5.96 0.40
CA PRO A 63 12.45 4.62 0.91
C PRO A 63 12.21 4.58 2.43
N ASP A 64 12.91 5.43 3.19
CA ASP A 64 12.76 5.55 4.66
C ASP A 64 11.52 6.37 5.06
N GLN A 65 10.75 6.86 4.09
CA GLN A 65 9.48 7.53 4.31
C GLN A 65 8.34 6.66 3.78
N HIS A 66 8.35 5.40 4.19
CA HIS A 66 7.33 4.41 3.85
C HIS A 66 6.53 4.01 5.08
N TYR A 67 5.21 4.10 4.97
CA TYR A 67 4.29 3.97 6.07
C TYR A 67 3.18 2.98 5.72
N SER A 68 2.66 2.29 6.74
CA SER A 68 1.54 1.35 6.61
C SER A 68 0.45 1.74 7.61
N CYS A 69 -0.80 1.51 7.24
CA CYS A 69 -1.96 1.76 8.10
C CYS A 69 -1.99 0.72 9.23
N GLU A 70 -2.16 1.17 10.47
CA GLU A 70 -2.22 0.26 11.63
C GLU A 70 -3.61 -0.34 11.87
N ASN A 71 -4.65 0.14 11.18
CA ASN A 71 -6.01 -0.32 11.39
C ASN A 71 -6.24 -1.68 10.69
N PRO A 72 -6.42 -2.80 11.43
CA PRO A 72 -6.63 -4.10 10.83
C PRO A 72 -8.05 -4.29 10.27
N ASN A 73 -8.99 -3.39 10.60
CA ASN A 73 -10.39 -3.44 10.18
C ASN A 73 -10.70 -2.28 9.22
N LEU A 74 -9.71 -1.89 8.42
CA LEU A 74 -9.86 -0.80 7.46
C LEU A 74 -10.99 -1.12 6.48
N THR A 75 -11.93 -0.18 6.34
CA THR A 75 -13.08 -0.31 5.45
C THR A 75 -12.75 0.18 4.05
N GLU A 76 -13.51 -0.28 3.06
CA GLU A 76 -13.40 0.19 1.67
C GLU A 76 -13.59 1.71 1.59
N ASP A 77 -14.57 2.27 2.31
CA ASP A 77 -14.84 3.71 2.32
C ASP A 77 -13.68 4.53 2.92
N GLU A 78 -13.01 4.01 3.96
CA GLU A 78 -11.81 4.65 4.52
C GLU A 78 -10.64 4.65 3.53
N VAL A 79 -10.44 3.54 2.80
CA VAL A 79 -9.44 3.46 1.73
C VAL A 79 -9.74 4.47 0.63
N ILE A 80 -10.99 4.50 0.15
CA ILE A 80 -11.44 5.46 -0.87
C ILE A 80 -11.19 6.89 -0.40
N GLY A 81 -11.56 7.21 0.85
CA GLY A 81 -11.34 8.53 1.44
C GLY A 81 -9.88 8.97 1.38
N VAL A 82 -8.95 8.11 1.82
CA VAL A 82 -7.51 8.40 1.76
C VAL A 82 -7.06 8.68 0.33
N PHE A 83 -7.47 7.84 -0.64
CA PHE A 83 -7.10 8.03 -2.04
C PHE A 83 -7.66 9.32 -2.64
N LEU A 84 -8.89 9.70 -2.29
CA LEU A 84 -9.51 10.93 -2.79
C LEU A 84 -8.87 12.19 -2.19
N HIS A 85 -8.53 12.20 -0.90
CA HIS A 85 -7.78 13.30 -0.30
C HIS A 85 -6.34 13.39 -0.88
N PHE A 86 -5.68 12.25 -1.13
CA PHE A 86 -4.39 12.23 -1.83
C PHE A 86 -4.51 12.76 -3.28
N PHE A 87 -5.58 12.38 -3.99
CA PHE A 87 -5.91 12.89 -5.33
C PHE A 87 -6.11 14.41 -5.33
N ALA A 88 -6.78 14.95 -4.31
CA ALA A 88 -6.98 16.38 -4.12
C ALA A 88 -5.72 17.15 -3.69
N GLN A 89 -4.63 16.45 -3.38
CA GLN A 89 -3.38 17.02 -2.83
C GLN A 89 -3.60 17.79 -1.52
N ASP A 90 -4.52 17.29 -0.70
CA ASP A 90 -4.83 17.81 0.61
C ASP A 90 -4.07 17.01 1.68
N ASP A 91 -3.33 17.65 2.57
CA ASP A 91 -2.56 16.98 3.63
C ASP A 91 -3.43 16.24 4.67
N GLU A 92 -4.76 16.41 4.67
CA GLU A 92 -5.69 15.73 5.57
C GLU A 92 -5.71 14.20 5.39
N TRP A 93 -5.31 13.65 4.23
CA TRP A 93 -5.29 12.18 4.02
C TRP A 93 -4.41 11.44 5.04
N LYS A 94 -3.36 12.11 5.55
CA LYS A 94 -2.48 11.55 6.60
C LYS A 94 -3.15 11.46 7.96
N GLN A 95 -4.31 12.08 8.14
CA GLN A 95 -5.09 12.10 9.39
C GLN A 95 -6.34 11.20 9.31
N CYS A 96 -6.71 10.72 8.12
CA CYS A 96 -7.89 9.86 7.93
C CYS A 96 -7.75 8.50 8.64
N VAL A 97 -6.53 7.98 8.78
CA VAL A 97 -6.24 6.66 9.35
C VAL A 97 -4.93 6.69 10.15
N PRO A 98 -4.73 5.79 11.12
CA PRO A 98 -3.48 5.71 11.86
C PRO A 98 -2.36 5.14 10.99
N TRP A 99 -1.22 5.83 10.92
CA TRP A 99 -0.06 5.41 10.14
C TRP A 99 1.11 5.05 11.05
N THR A 100 1.83 4.01 10.66
CA THR A 100 3.09 3.62 11.29
C THR A 100 4.21 3.63 10.27
N SER A 101 5.40 4.02 10.71
CA SER A 101 6.58 3.89 9.88
C SER A 101 6.97 2.40 9.75
N THR A 102 7.07 1.92 8.52
CA THR A 102 7.50 0.53 8.24
C THR A 102 8.97 0.28 8.62
N TRP A 103 9.83 1.31 8.56
CA TRP A 103 11.21 1.16 9.02
C TRP A 103 11.29 1.05 10.55
N ALA A 104 10.45 1.80 11.28
CA ALA A 104 10.43 1.79 12.73
C ALA A 104 9.91 0.44 13.27
N ALA A 105 8.86 -0.09 12.63
CA ALA A 105 8.33 -1.42 12.95
C ALA A 105 9.37 -2.54 12.76
N ASN A 106 10.20 -2.45 11.71
CA ASN A 106 11.23 -3.46 11.40
C ASN A 106 12.45 -3.40 12.36
N TRP A 107 12.67 -2.28 13.06
CA TRP A 107 13.76 -2.15 14.03
C TRP A 107 13.34 -2.56 15.44
N MET A 108 12.08 -2.33 15.82
CA MET A 108 11.58 -2.77 17.13
C MET A 108 11.60 -4.30 17.28
N ASP A 109 11.28 -5.05 16.22
CA ASP A 109 11.27 -6.53 16.26
C ASP A 109 12.70 -7.15 16.33
N ARG A 110 13.73 -6.39 15.92
CA ARG A 110 15.14 -6.86 15.96
C ARG A 110 15.77 -6.72 17.34
N ASP A 111 15.32 -5.76 18.15
CA ASP A 111 15.98 -5.44 19.42
C ASP A 111 15.45 -6.29 20.59
N GLU A 112 14.26 -6.89 20.45
CA GLU A 112 13.68 -7.78 21.48
C GLU A 112 14.03 -9.28 21.29
N ASN A 113 14.43 -9.70 20.09
CA ASN A 113 14.77 -11.11 19.77
C ASN A 113 16.23 -11.33 19.34
N GLY A 114 17.15 -10.45 19.75
CA GLY A 114 18.60 -10.54 19.49
C GLY A 114 19.33 -11.75 20.12
N ALA A 115 18.65 -12.87 20.36
CA ALA A 115 19.27 -14.17 20.59
C ALA A 115 18.86 -15.11 19.45
N ALA A 116 19.81 -15.40 18.55
CA ALA A 116 19.67 -16.42 17.52
C ALA A 116 19.24 -17.76 18.15
N GLN A 117 17.98 -18.17 17.96
CA GLN A 117 17.54 -19.55 18.12
C GLN A 117 16.64 -19.95 16.97
N GLY A 118 17.01 -21.06 16.34
CA GLY A 118 16.34 -21.58 15.15
C GLY A 118 15.03 -22.30 15.44
N SER A 119 14.26 -22.42 14.36
CA SER A 119 13.24 -23.43 14.08
C SER A 119 12.11 -23.63 15.09
N SER A 120 10.89 -23.28 14.69
CA SER A 120 9.72 -24.17 14.57
C SER A 120 8.40 -23.49 14.97
N GLY A 121 7.38 -23.70 14.12
CA GLY A 121 5.97 -23.79 14.53
C GLY A 121 5.28 -22.53 15.02
N GLY A 122 4.50 -21.88 14.16
CA GLY A 122 3.58 -20.82 14.58
C GLY A 122 2.70 -20.28 13.45
N MET A 123 1.77 -21.10 12.93
CA MET A 123 0.61 -20.58 12.21
C MET A 123 -0.21 -19.70 13.15
N GLY A 124 -0.19 -18.39 12.96
CA GLY A 124 -0.96 -17.48 13.81
C GLY A 124 -0.53 -16.02 13.68
N ARG A 125 -0.53 -15.51 12.45
CA ARG A 125 -0.59 -14.10 12.02
C ARG A 125 0.02 -14.01 10.62
N ALA A 126 -0.81 -14.15 9.59
CA ALA A 126 -0.40 -13.79 8.25
C ALA A 126 -0.26 -12.27 8.20
N ALA A 127 0.90 -11.75 8.62
CA ALA A 127 1.34 -10.44 8.20
C ALA A 127 1.66 -10.57 6.70
N ILE A 128 0.66 -10.34 5.86
CA ILE A 128 0.83 -10.31 4.40
C ILE A 128 1.58 -9.02 4.07
N VAL A 129 2.90 -9.05 4.24
CA VAL A 129 3.83 -8.07 3.67
C VAL A 129 4.20 -8.54 2.27
N ILE A 130 3.22 -8.57 1.36
CA ILE A 130 3.44 -8.95 -0.05
C ILE A 130 3.42 -7.72 -0.97
N ALA A 131 2.86 -6.58 -0.53
CA ALA A 131 2.77 -5.38 -1.37
C ALA A 131 4.12 -4.68 -1.62
N VAL A 132 5.13 -4.90 -0.76
CA VAL A 132 6.46 -4.26 -0.87
C VAL A 132 7.27 -4.77 -2.08
N LEU A 133 7.06 -6.01 -2.53
CA LEU A 133 7.89 -6.61 -3.59
C LEU A 133 7.38 -6.32 -5.00
N ILE A 134 6.06 -6.15 -5.19
CA ILE A 134 5.48 -5.98 -6.52
C ILE A 134 5.72 -4.55 -7.05
N ALA A 135 5.58 -3.52 -6.22
CA ALA A 135 5.83 -2.13 -6.63
C ALA A 135 7.30 -1.89 -7.02
N LEU A 136 8.26 -2.51 -6.31
CA LEU A 136 9.69 -2.41 -6.65
C LEU A 136 10.02 -3.15 -7.95
N ALA A 137 9.39 -4.29 -8.24
CA ALA A 137 9.63 -5.06 -9.46
C ALA A 137 9.13 -4.35 -10.71
N VAL A 138 7.96 -3.70 -10.65
CA VAL A 138 7.40 -2.93 -11.78
C VAL A 138 8.27 -1.71 -12.09
N VAL A 139 8.72 -0.97 -11.06
CA VAL A 139 9.61 0.19 -11.23
C VAL A 139 11.00 -0.23 -11.75
N ALA A 140 11.57 -1.32 -11.22
CA ALA A 140 12.87 -1.83 -11.70
C ALA A 140 12.81 -2.30 -13.16
N TRP A 141 11.69 -2.92 -13.59
CA TRP A 141 11.50 -3.34 -14.98
C TRP A 141 11.41 -2.16 -15.95
N LEU A 142 10.78 -1.05 -15.55
CA LEU A 142 10.67 0.16 -16.36
C LEU A 142 12.01 0.89 -16.55
N VAL A 143 12.88 0.91 -15.53
CA VAL A 143 14.22 1.52 -15.61
C VAL A 143 15.18 0.73 -16.49
N VAL A 144 14.99 -0.60 -16.63
CA VAL A 144 15.86 -1.45 -17.46
C VAL A 144 15.48 -1.40 -18.96
N LYS A 145 14.27 -0.96 -19.30
CA LYS A 145 13.77 -0.93 -20.69
C LYS A 145 13.70 0.45 -21.34
N GLY A 146 13.92 1.54 -20.59
CA GLY A 146 14.02 2.91 -21.11
C GLY A 146 15.48 3.32 -21.31
#